data_AF-A0A812SRC5-F1
#
_entry.id   AF-A0A812SRC5-F1
#
_cell.length_a   1.000
_cell.length_b   1.000
_cell.length_c   1.000
_cell.angle_alpha   90.00
_cell.angle_beta   90.00
_cell.angle_gamma   90.00
#
_symmetry.space_group_name_H-M   'P 1'
#
loop_
_entity.id
_entity.type
_entity.pdbx_description
1 polymer ?
#
loop_
_entity_poly.entity_id
_entity_poly.type
_entity_poly.pdbx_seq_one_letter_code
_entity_poly.pdbx_strand_id
1 'polypeptide(L)'
;PDQCCVPKVCSEDLCDSTLWEPKPGNVLGSTKDECCTPRDCDDYKCSAKYVKKSKRQSDSEKLHGQDGSPLLLQGSTDSECCEPISCKHIDCEATDEWKTNESAKVGASLEDCCIPQFCKQHSCEPATKWEPKPKAILGSSNPSCCTPKMCKEFKCDAGFELRAGAVIGGRGLLGSTHDECCEKKSCHDWKCSDPTKWVQQADESSLGVERHGWSDEECCTPLMCSTIDCVPESLWAPKSAEELEGLLGSTSKQCCNPRWCKDYTCTGDIPAENVTSTKWYKKVDTNHFKFRGSTDEECCHPKYCSEYTTEFPSKYRRKPEDLQGKPRLGSTEAECYDELKCSDYCCKDKALQLKEDAAQLLGSTDQECCEKPG
;
A
#
# COMPACT_ATOMS: atom_id res chain seq x y z
N PRO A 1 16.04 20.04 -111.55
CA PRO A 1 16.41 20.16 -110.13
C PRO A 1 15.72 19.04 -109.36
N ASP A 2 16.27 17.83 -109.48
CA ASP A 2 15.74 16.61 -108.88
C ASP A 2 16.95 15.73 -108.55
N GLN A 3 17.50 15.89 -107.35
CA GLN A 3 18.50 14.95 -106.84
C GLN A 3 17.77 13.64 -106.54
N CYS A 4 17.84 12.69 -107.47
CA CYS A 4 17.44 11.31 -107.23
C CYS A 4 18.31 10.75 -106.10
N CYS A 5 17.72 10.53 -104.92
CA CYS A 5 18.37 9.80 -103.84
C CYS A 5 18.60 8.35 -104.32
N VAL A 6 19.83 8.04 -104.73
CA VAL A 6 20.21 6.66 -105.04
C VAL A 6 20.28 5.92 -103.70
N PRO A 7 19.46 4.87 -103.49
CA PRO A 7 19.48 4.13 -102.24
C PRO A 7 20.87 3.50 -102.06
N LYS A 8 21.47 3.72 -100.89
CA LYS A 8 22.82 3.26 -100.55
C LYS A 8 22.72 1.94 -99.80
N VAL A 9 23.82 1.17 -99.80
CA VAL A 9 23.91 -0.02 -98.94
C VAL A 9 23.75 0.43 -97.50
N CYS A 10 22.80 -0.19 -96.81
CA CYS A 10 22.53 0.09 -95.40
C CYS A 10 23.80 -0.18 -94.57
N SER A 11 24.25 0.82 -93.83
CA SER A 11 25.48 0.79 -93.03
C SER A 11 25.21 1.25 -91.60
N GLU A 12 26.12 0.91 -90.68
CA GLU A 12 26.01 1.31 -89.26
C GLU A 12 25.90 2.83 -89.08
N ASP A 13 26.60 3.61 -89.92
CA ASP A 13 26.57 5.08 -89.90
C ASP A 13 25.16 5.65 -90.12
N LEU A 14 24.31 4.95 -90.89
CA LEU A 14 22.93 5.38 -91.15
C LEU A 14 22.00 5.01 -89.98
N CYS A 15 22.34 3.99 -89.20
CA CYS A 15 21.43 3.37 -88.24
C CYS A 15 21.52 3.90 -86.82
N ASP A 16 22.54 4.69 -86.47
CA ASP A 16 22.82 5.04 -85.07
C ASP A 16 23.11 3.76 -84.25
N SER A 17 24.37 3.32 -84.34
CA SER A 17 24.97 2.06 -83.86
C SER A 17 24.66 1.65 -82.41
N THR A 18 24.08 2.54 -81.62
CA THR A 18 23.74 2.29 -80.22
C THR A 18 22.37 1.65 -80.01
N LEU A 19 21.41 1.87 -80.91
CA LEU A 19 20.02 1.42 -80.77
C LEU A 19 19.51 0.61 -81.96
N TRP A 20 20.13 0.75 -83.12
CA TRP A 20 19.73 0.04 -84.33
C TRP A 20 20.95 -0.51 -85.06
N GLU A 21 20.73 -1.58 -85.82
CA GLU A 21 21.72 -2.23 -86.66
C GLU A 21 21.23 -2.29 -88.12
N PRO A 22 22.15 -2.27 -89.10
CA PRO A 22 21.77 -2.41 -90.50
C PRO A 22 21.21 -3.80 -90.79
N LYS A 23 20.14 -3.87 -91.60
CA LYS A 23 19.52 -5.13 -92.02
C LYS A 23 20.55 -6.06 -92.69
N PRO A 24 20.53 -7.37 -92.39
CA PRO A 24 21.47 -8.32 -92.99
C PRO A 24 21.20 -8.52 -94.49
N GLY A 25 22.28 -8.75 -95.24
CA GLY A 25 22.26 -8.72 -96.70
C GLY A 25 22.43 -7.30 -97.23
N ASN A 26 22.96 -7.14 -98.44
CA ASN A 26 23.24 -5.81 -99.03
C ASN A 26 21.93 -5.08 -99.42
N VAL A 27 21.09 -4.77 -98.43
CA VAL A 27 19.85 -4.02 -98.59
C VAL A 27 20.20 -2.60 -99.00
N LEU A 28 19.47 -2.07 -99.99
CA LEU A 28 19.61 -0.70 -100.45
C LEU A 28 18.44 0.11 -99.89
N GLY A 29 18.73 1.21 -99.20
CA GLY A 29 17.74 2.12 -98.66
C GLY A 29 18.30 3.53 -98.48
N SER A 30 17.42 4.48 -98.22
CA SER A 30 17.80 5.88 -97.99
C SER A 30 17.38 6.39 -96.62
N THR A 31 16.50 5.67 -95.92
CA THR A 31 15.96 6.05 -94.61
C THR A 31 16.28 5.02 -93.53
N LYS A 32 16.21 5.45 -92.26
CA LYS A 32 16.47 4.58 -91.11
C LYS A 32 15.51 3.37 -91.07
N ASP A 33 14.23 3.57 -91.38
CA ASP A 33 13.22 2.49 -91.36
C ASP A 33 13.43 1.47 -92.50
N GLU A 34 13.92 1.95 -93.65
CA GLU A 34 14.26 1.08 -94.78
C GLU A 34 15.49 0.23 -94.47
N CYS A 35 16.50 0.81 -93.82
CA CYS A 35 17.81 0.22 -93.70
C CYS A 35 18.13 -0.47 -92.38
N CYS A 36 17.43 -0.14 -91.31
CA CYS A 36 17.83 -0.50 -89.97
C CYS A 36 16.76 -1.36 -89.29
N THR A 37 17.22 -2.27 -88.44
CA THR A 37 16.40 -3.01 -87.48
C THR A 37 16.84 -2.64 -86.08
N PRO A 38 15.92 -2.55 -85.12
CA PRO A 38 16.31 -2.26 -83.75
C PRO A 38 17.19 -3.40 -83.23
N ARG A 39 18.21 -3.07 -82.43
CA ARG A 39 19.06 -4.08 -81.80
C ARG A 39 18.26 -4.88 -80.77
N ASP A 40 18.84 -5.99 -80.34
CA ASP A 40 18.28 -6.78 -79.26
C ASP A 40 18.10 -5.90 -78.02
N CYS A 41 16.92 -5.98 -77.42
CA CYS A 41 16.64 -5.38 -76.12
C CYS A 41 17.59 -5.88 -75.04
N ASP A 42 18.37 -6.93 -75.32
CA ASP A 42 19.42 -7.39 -74.45
C ASP A 42 20.55 -6.36 -74.23
N ASP A 43 20.83 -5.54 -75.22
CA ASP A 43 21.85 -4.49 -75.16
C ASP A 43 21.27 -3.10 -74.85
N TYR A 44 19.94 -2.99 -74.74
CA TYR A 44 19.26 -1.74 -74.43
C TYR A 44 19.40 -1.36 -72.95
N LYS A 45 19.81 -0.12 -72.69
CA LYS A 45 19.91 0.42 -71.33
C LYS A 45 18.63 1.17 -70.96
N CYS A 46 17.79 0.52 -70.16
CA CYS A 46 16.55 1.11 -69.64
C CYS A 46 16.81 2.41 -68.86
N SER A 47 15.90 3.37 -68.99
CA SER A 47 15.91 4.57 -68.13
C SER A 47 15.58 4.20 -66.68
N ALA A 48 15.91 5.10 -65.73
CA ALA A 48 15.89 4.82 -64.29
C ALA A 48 14.53 4.35 -63.72
N LYS A 49 13.43 4.48 -64.46
CA LYS A 49 12.07 4.08 -64.05
C LYS A 49 11.64 2.69 -64.53
N TYR A 50 12.50 2.00 -65.27
CA TYR A 50 12.19 0.74 -65.93
C TYR A 50 13.28 -0.29 -65.67
N VAL A 51 12.89 -1.56 -65.59
CA VAL A 51 13.77 -2.72 -65.60
C VAL A 51 13.62 -3.45 -66.92
N LYS A 52 14.65 -4.19 -67.30
CA LYS A 52 14.66 -4.92 -68.56
C LYS A 52 13.62 -6.04 -68.53
N LYS A 53 12.78 -6.15 -69.57
CA LYS A 53 11.79 -7.23 -69.65
C LYS A 53 12.48 -8.58 -69.63
N SER A 54 12.15 -9.41 -68.64
CA SER A 54 12.65 -10.80 -68.60
C SER A 54 11.92 -11.65 -69.65
N LYS A 55 12.66 -12.49 -70.38
CA LYS A 55 12.21 -13.40 -71.45
C LYS A 55 11.10 -14.40 -71.06
N ARG A 56 10.60 -14.35 -69.83
CA ARG A 56 9.63 -15.29 -69.23
C ARG A 56 8.21 -14.73 -69.04
N GLN A 57 7.92 -13.50 -69.43
CA GLN A 57 6.61 -12.86 -69.19
C GLN A 57 5.91 -12.31 -70.44
N SER A 58 6.12 -12.91 -71.61
CA SER A 58 5.06 -12.93 -72.63
C SER A 58 4.34 -14.27 -72.53
N ASP A 59 3.35 -14.34 -71.65
CA ASP A 59 2.26 -15.32 -71.76
C ASP A 59 1.41 -14.96 -72.99
N SER A 60 2.01 -15.13 -74.18
CA SER A 60 1.36 -15.47 -75.43
C SER A 60 2.46 -15.64 -76.46
N GLU A 61 2.39 -16.74 -77.19
CA GLU A 61 3.24 -17.07 -78.33
C GLU A 61 4.70 -17.43 -77.98
N LYS A 62 4.90 -18.74 -77.79
CA LYS A 62 6.08 -19.43 -78.33
C LYS A 62 6.16 -19.15 -79.84
N LEU A 63 6.66 -17.99 -80.24
CA LEU A 63 7.27 -17.86 -81.54
C LEU A 63 8.67 -18.46 -81.40
N HIS A 64 8.81 -19.72 -81.83
CA HIS A 64 10.10 -20.23 -82.25
C HIS A 64 10.35 -19.64 -83.64
N GLY A 65 11.52 -19.03 -83.86
CA GLY A 65 11.99 -18.84 -85.23
C GLY A 65 12.08 -20.21 -85.92
N GLN A 66 12.01 -20.24 -87.25
CA GLN A 66 12.03 -21.48 -88.04
C GLN A 66 13.22 -22.42 -87.76
N ASP A 67 14.25 -21.93 -87.04
CA ASP A 67 15.46 -22.69 -86.67
C ASP A 67 15.60 -23.03 -85.17
N GLY A 68 14.55 -22.83 -84.35
CA GLY A 68 14.58 -23.21 -82.92
C GLY A 68 15.42 -22.30 -82.00
N SER A 69 16.00 -21.22 -82.53
CA SER A 69 16.66 -20.17 -81.74
C SER A 69 15.61 -19.31 -80.99
N PRO A 70 15.86 -18.93 -79.72
CA PRO A 70 14.92 -18.12 -78.96
C PRO A 70 14.82 -16.72 -79.57
N LEU A 71 13.64 -16.33 -80.04
CA LEU A 71 13.36 -14.99 -80.53
C LEU A 71 13.77 -13.97 -79.47
N LEU A 72 14.76 -13.15 -79.83
CA LEU A 72 15.23 -12.05 -79.01
C LEU A 72 14.23 -10.90 -79.19
N LEU A 73 13.81 -10.29 -78.09
CA LEU A 73 12.95 -9.12 -78.14
C LEU A 73 13.81 -7.98 -78.71
N GLN A 74 13.40 -7.39 -79.83
CA GLN A 74 14.10 -6.27 -80.46
C GLN A 74 13.32 -4.98 -80.22
N GLY A 75 14.02 -3.88 -79.96
CA GLY A 75 13.40 -2.60 -79.69
C GLY A 75 14.42 -1.49 -79.48
N SER A 76 13.94 -0.26 -79.54
CA SER A 76 14.78 0.95 -79.45
C SER A 76 14.28 1.95 -78.41
N THR A 77 13.20 1.63 -77.72
CA THR A 77 12.55 2.46 -76.70
C THR A 77 12.31 1.69 -75.41
N ASP A 78 12.21 2.42 -74.29
CA ASP A 78 11.87 1.84 -72.97
C ASP A 78 10.55 1.04 -73.04
N SER A 79 9.54 1.50 -73.77
CA SER A 79 8.26 0.80 -73.91
C SER A 79 8.37 -0.56 -74.59
N GLU A 80 9.35 -0.71 -75.50
CA GLU A 80 9.60 -1.94 -76.24
C GLU A 80 10.45 -2.89 -75.40
N CYS A 81 11.58 -2.40 -74.88
CA CYS A 81 12.61 -3.24 -74.24
C CYS A 81 12.51 -3.38 -72.72
N CYS A 82 11.77 -2.50 -72.05
CA CYS A 82 11.76 -2.40 -70.60
C CYS A 82 10.33 -2.46 -70.05
N GLU A 83 10.20 -2.99 -68.84
CA GLU A 83 8.98 -2.98 -68.06
C GLU A 83 9.12 -1.99 -66.90
N PRO A 84 8.06 -1.24 -66.58
CA PRO A 84 8.14 -0.26 -65.51
C PRO A 84 8.38 -0.97 -64.16
N ILE A 85 9.22 -0.39 -63.31
CA ILE A 85 9.49 -0.94 -61.98
C ILE A 85 8.19 -0.92 -61.18
N SER A 86 7.78 -2.07 -60.64
CA SER A 86 6.56 -2.17 -59.86
C SER A 86 6.77 -1.59 -58.46
N CYS A 87 5.87 -0.69 -58.05
CA CYS A 87 5.83 -0.17 -56.69
C CYS A 87 5.63 -1.26 -55.61
N LYS A 88 5.21 -2.47 -55.99
CA LYS A 88 5.08 -3.63 -55.09
C LYS A 88 6.42 -4.06 -54.47
N HIS A 89 7.55 -3.69 -55.06
CA HIS A 89 8.88 -4.03 -54.57
C HIS A 89 9.52 -2.93 -53.72
N ILE A 90 8.84 -1.80 -53.53
CA ILE A 90 9.29 -0.73 -52.65
C ILE A 90 8.56 -0.85 -51.32
N ASP A 91 9.32 -1.05 -50.25
CA ASP A 91 8.78 -1.08 -48.89
C ASP A 91 8.52 0.35 -48.40
N CYS A 92 7.31 0.84 -48.66
CA CYS A 92 6.86 2.15 -48.20
C CYS A 92 6.65 2.23 -46.68
N GLU A 93 6.68 1.12 -45.96
CA GLU A 93 6.41 1.05 -44.52
C GLU A 93 7.67 0.67 -43.72
N ALA A 94 8.83 0.67 -44.38
CA ALA A 94 10.13 0.50 -43.74
C ALA A 94 10.40 1.56 -42.65
N THR A 95 9.79 2.75 -42.77
CA THR A 95 9.67 3.75 -41.71
C THR A 95 8.20 4.16 -41.55
N ASP A 96 7.85 4.74 -40.41
CA ASP A 96 6.46 5.16 -40.13
C ASP A 96 6.09 6.52 -40.77
N GLU A 97 7.00 7.09 -41.57
CA GLU A 97 6.83 8.38 -42.24
C GLU A 97 6.14 8.26 -43.59
N TRP A 98 6.01 7.05 -44.13
CA TRP A 98 5.53 6.80 -45.48
C TRP A 98 4.42 5.74 -45.49
N LYS A 99 3.56 5.78 -46.51
CA LYS A 99 2.63 4.70 -46.83
C LYS A 99 2.56 4.49 -48.32
N THR A 100 2.14 3.29 -48.70
CA THR A 100 1.91 2.93 -50.10
C THR A 100 0.93 3.89 -50.75
N ASN A 101 1.30 4.43 -51.91
CA ASN A 101 0.39 5.19 -52.75
C ASN A 101 -0.42 4.22 -53.61
N GLU A 102 -1.68 3.95 -53.23
CA GLU A 102 -2.56 3.01 -53.95
C GLU A 102 -2.81 3.42 -55.42
N SER A 103 -2.62 4.70 -55.77
CA SER A 103 -2.75 5.18 -57.14
C SER A 103 -1.48 4.97 -57.97
N ALA A 104 -0.32 4.76 -57.35
CA ALA A 104 0.95 4.52 -58.03
C ALA A 104 1.18 3.01 -58.21
N LYS A 105 1.02 2.52 -59.44
CA LYS A 105 1.30 1.11 -59.78
C LYS A 105 2.76 0.87 -60.17
N VAL A 106 3.46 1.94 -60.57
CA VAL A 106 4.81 1.91 -61.15
C VAL A 106 5.63 3.09 -60.63
N GLY A 107 6.92 2.86 -60.38
CA GLY A 107 7.83 3.86 -59.83
C GLY A 107 9.15 3.25 -59.38
N ALA A 108 10.21 4.06 -59.35
CA ALA A 108 11.57 3.59 -59.05
C ALA A 108 12.16 4.17 -57.76
N SER A 109 11.45 5.09 -57.11
CA SER A 109 11.85 5.69 -55.84
C SER A 109 10.73 5.65 -54.83
N LEU A 110 11.10 5.96 -53.59
CA LEU A 110 10.17 6.05 -52.48
C LEU A 110 9.16 7.19 -52.71
N GLU A 111 9.56 8.31 -53.33
CA GLU A 111 8.64 9.39 -53.68
C GLU A 111 7.70 9.07 -54.86
N ASP A 112 8.10 8.15 -55.76
CA ASP A 112 7.25 7.71 -56.87
C ASP A 112 6.14 6.77 -56.37
N CYS A 113 6.43 5.92 -55.38
CA CYS A 113 5.57 4.82 -54.95
C CYS A 113 4.87 5.02 -53.59
N CYS A 114 5.36 5.96 -52.78
CA CYS A 114 4.88 6.19 -51.42
C CYS A 114 4.40 7.64 -51.26
N ILE A 115 3.46 7.85 -50.36
CA ILE A 115 3.01 9.18 -49.93
C ILE A 115 3.37 9.41 -48.46
N PRO A 116 3.79 10.63 -48.09
CA PRO A 116 4.15 10.94 -46.72
C PRO A 116 2.94 10.82 -45.79
N GLN A 117 3.15 10.20 -44.63
CA GLN A 117 2.21 10.15 -43.51
C GLN A 117 2.52 11.28 -42.55
N PHE A 118 1.53 12.15 -42.32
CA PHE A 118 1.63 13.22 -41.34
C PHE A 118 0.90 12.84 -40.06
N CYS A 119 1.48 13.23 -38.93
CA CYS A 119 0.92 13.03 -37.59
C CYS A 119 -0.48 13.63 -37.40
N LYS A 120 -0.93 14.53 -38.30
CA LYS A 120 -2.32 15.00 -38.35
C LYS A 120 -3.35 13.87 -38.40
N GLN A 121 -3.00 12.72 -38.98
CA GLN A 121 -3.90 11.57 -39.14
C GLN A 121 -3.80 10.57 -37.96
N HIS A 122 -2.88 10.77 -37.02
CA HIS A 122 -2.62 9.87 -35.90
C HIS A 122 -3.28 10.35 -34.59
N SER A 123 -3.90 9.44 -33.85
CA SER A 123 -4.46 9.72 -32.51
C SER A 123 -3.49 9.25 -31.43
N CYS A 124 -3.13 10.15 -30.51
CA CYS A 124 -2.22 9.87 -29.41
C CYS A 124 -2.95 9.16 -28.25
N GLU A 125 -3.14 7.85 -28.39
CA GLU A 125 -3.86 7.03 -27.41
C GLU A 125 -2.94 6.09 -26.60
N PRO A 126 -3.19 5.94 -25.28
CA PRO A 126 -4.16 6.69 -24.49
C PRO A 126 -3.67 8.13 -24.21
N ALA A 127 -4.60 9.09 -24.19
CA ALA A 127 -4.31 10.52 -23.96
C ALA A 127 -3.72 10.82 -22.57
N THR A 128 -3.82 9.86 -21.64
CA THR A 128 -3.18 9.92 -20.31
C THR A 128 -1.67 9.71 -20.39
N LYS A 129 -1.17 9.03 -21.43
CA LYS A 129 0.26 8.72 -21.60
C LYS A 129 0.94 9.53 -22.69
N TRP A 130 0.16 10.12 -23.58
CA TRP A 130 0.67 10.77 -24.79
C TRP A 130 -0.04 12.10 -25.04
N GLU A 131 0.71 13.12 -25.43
CA GLU A 131 0.16 14.37 -25.98
C GLU A 131 0.55 14.54 -27.46
N PRO A 132 -0.30 15.14 -28.30
CA PRO A 132 0.01 15.34 -29.71
C PRO A 132 1.17 16.33 -29.93
N LYS A 133 2.13 15.95 -30.77
CA LYS A 133 3.13 16.88 -31.33
C LYS A 133 2.51 17.74 -32.46
N PRO A 134 3.20 18.80 -32.93
CA PRO A 134 2.73 19.61 -34.06
C PRO A 134 2.36 18.78 -35.31
N LYS A 135 1.24 19.12 -35.95
CA LYS A 135 0.60 18.35 -37.04
C LYS A 135 1.41 18.21 -38.33
N ALA A 136 2.51 18.96 -38.48
CA ALA A 136 3.35 18.99 -39.68
C ALA A 136 4.52 17.97 -39.65
N ILE A 137 4.64 17.20 -38.57
CA ILE A 137 5.69 16.17 -38.42
C ILE A 137 5.27 14.90 -39.18
N LEU A 138 6.24 14.24 -39.80
CA LEU A 138 6.07 12.95 -40.45
C LEU A 138 6.04 11.83 -39.41
N GLY A 139 5.18 10.84 -39.62
CA GLY A 139 5.02 9.70 -38.72
C GLY A 139 3.58 9.19 -38.68
N SER A 140 3.44 7.97 -38.18
CA SER A 140 2.15 7.29 -38.02
C SER A 140 2.05 6.51 -36.71
N SER A 141 2.96 6.77 -35.78
CA SER A 141 3.06 6.05 -34.50
C SER A 141 3.13 7.01 -33.31
N ASN A 142 2.80 6.53 -32.10
CA ASN A 142 2.91 7.34 -30.88
C ASN A 142 4.33 7.90 -30.65
N PRO A 143 5.42 7.12 -30.79
CA PRO A 143 6.77 7.66 -30.64
C PRO A 143 7.09 8.84 -31.58
N SER A 144 6.63 8.77 -32.83
CA SER A 144 6.90 9.80 -33.83
C SER A 144 5.97 11.01 -33.69
N CYS A 145 4.68 10.78 -33.43
CA CYS A 145 3.63 11.79 -33.46
C CYS A 145 3.21 12.36 -32.11
N CYS A 146 3.67 11.77 -31.02
CA CYS A 146 3.25 12.15 -29.68
C CYS A 146 4.46 12.39 -28.76
N THR A 147 4.28 13.25 -27.77
CA THR A 147 5.22 13.45 -26.66
C THR A 147 4.73 12.60 -25.48
N PRO A 148 5.60 11.80 -24.85
CA PRO A 148 5.22 11.01 -23.68
C PRO A 148 4.97 11.89 -22.46
N LYS A 149 3.86 11.64 -21.75
CA LYS A 149 3.59 12.21 -20.42
C LYS A 149 4.23 11.32 -19.37
N MET A 150 5.17 11.87 -18.60
CA MET A 150 5.98 11.12 -17.66
C MET A 150 5.48 11.30 -16.23
N CYS A 151 5.25 10.21 -15.52
CA CYS A 151 4.81 10.23 -14.13
C CYS A 151 5.79 10.92 -13.17
N LYS A 152 7.07 11.05 -13.53
CA LYS A 152 8.10 11.74 -12.73
C LYS A 152 7.73 13.18 -12.35
N GLU A 153 6.87 13.83 -13.13
CA GLU A 153 6.40 15.21 -12.91
C GLU A 153 5.01 15.26 -12.26
N PHE A 154 4.36 14.11 -12.07
CA PHE A 154 3.03 14.01 -11.46
C PHE A 154 3.12 14.20 -9.94
N LYS A 155 2.17 14.94 -9.36
CA LYS A 155 2.06 15.13 -7.91
C LYS A 155 1.02 14.18 -7.37
N CYS A 156 1.46 13.22 -6.57
CA CYS A 156 0.57 12.31 -5.86
C CYS A 156 -0.14 13.02 -4.69
N ASP A 157 -1.35 12.57 -4.39
CA ASP A 157 -2.10 13.04 -3.22
C ASP A 157 -1.44 12.59 -1.91
N ALA A 158 -1.88 13.17 -0.80
CA ALA A 158 -1.39 12.81 0.53
C ALA A 158 -1.60 11.30 0.79
N GLY A 159 -0.54 10.64 1.27
CA GLY A 159 -0.51 9.19 1.52
C GLY A 159 -0.09 8.31 0.35
N PHE A 160 0.23 8.93 -0.79
CA PHE A 160 0.75 8.24 -1.96
C PHE A 160 2.15 8.74 -2.31
N GLU A 161 2.89 7.94 -3.04
CA GLU A 161 4.18 8.26 -3.62
C GLU A 161 4.27 7.82 -5.07
N LEU A 162 5.28 8.32 -5.78
CA LEU A 162 5.50 7.93 -7.16
C LEU A 162 5.86 6.45 -7.22
N ARG A 163 5.23 5.71 -8.14
CA ARG A 163 5.55 4.30 -8.36
C ARG A 163 7.06 4.11 -8.59
N ALA A 164 7.64 3.03 -8.07
CA ALA A 164 9.09 2.76 -8.21
C ALA A 164 9.63 2.91 -9.67
N GLY A 165 8.82 2.58 -10.68
CA GLY A 165 9.17 2.73 -12.10
C GLY A 165 9.13 4.17 -12.67
N ALA A 166 8.59 5.14 -11.92
CA ALA A 166 8.52 6.54 -12.32
C ALA A 166 9.86 7.28 -12.14
N VAL A 167 10.72 6.82 -11.22
CA VAL A 167 11.96 7.52 -10.81
C VAL A 167 13.23 6.82 -11.33
N ILE A 168 13.21 5.50 -11.53
CA ILE A 168 14.41 4.73 -11.88
C ILE A 168 14.73 4.82 -13.39
N GLY A 169 15.90 5.37 -13.70
CA GLY A 169 16.71 5.01 -14.88
C GLY A 169 16.05 5.18 -16.25
N GLY A 170 15.83 6.43 -16.67
CA GLY A 170 15.81 6.84 -18.08
C GLY A 170 14.61 6.43 -18.95
N ARG A 171 13.81 5.42 -18.58
CA ARG A 171 12.62 5.02 -19.34
C ARG A 171 11.32 5.60 -18.82
N GLY A 172 11.22 5.88 -17.51
CA GLY A 172 10.10 6.56 -16.85
C GLY A 172 8.72 5.94 -17.07
N LEU A 173 7.93 5.81 -16.01
CA LEU A 173 6.55 5.36 -16.13
C LEU A 173 5.72 6.41 -16.91
N LEU A 174 5.04 5.97 -17.97
CA LEU A 174 4.13 6.81 -18.74
C LEU A 174 2.78 6.92 -18.03
N GLY A 175 2.28 8.13 -17.91
CA GLY A 175 0.98 8.41 -17.34
C GLY A 175 0.83 9.87 -16.93
N SER A 176 -0.42 10.24 -16.67
CA SER A 176 -0.77 11.58 -16.19
C SER A 176 -1.97 11.54 -15.23
N THR A 177 -2.32 10.37 -14.73
CA THR A 177 -3.38 10.19 -13.73
C THR A 177 -2.78 9.64 -12.45
N HIS A 178 -3.52 9.84 -11.35
CA HIS A 178 -3.10 9.37 -10.04
C HIS A 178 -2.86 7.85 -10.05
N ASP A 179 -3.81 7.06 -10.55
CA ASP A 179 -3.70 5.59 -10.56
C ASP A 179 -2.54 5.05 -11.40
N GLU A 180 -2.18 5.76 -12.47
CA GLU A 180 -1.05 5.40 -13.33
C GLU A 180 0.29 5.72 -12.69
N CYS A 181 0.38 6.84 -11.97
CA CYS A 181 1.66 7.40 -11.52
C CYS A 181 1.97 7.16 -10.05
N CYS A 182 0.94 6.93 -9.23
CA CYS A 182 1.05 6.87 -7.79
C CYS A 182 0.77 5.46 -7.26
N GLU A 183 1.42 5.14 -6.15
CA GLU A 183 1.11 4.00 -5.29
C GLU A 183 0.99 4.48 -3.86
N LYS A 184 0.21 3.76 -3.04
CA LYS A 184 0.13 4.07 -1.61
C LYS A 184 1.52 3.91 -1.02
N LYS A 185 1.86 4.71 -0.02
CA LYS A 185 3.13 4.55 0.70
C LYS A 185 3.15 3.25 1.49
N SER A 186 4.35 2.68 1.65
CA SER A 186 4.55 1.52 2.51
C SER A 186 4.27 1.85 3.98
N CYS A 187 3.64 0.93 4.69
CA CYS A 187 3.43 1.01 6.14
C CYS A 187 4.73 0.80 6.94
N HIS A 188 5.81 0.36 6.29
CA HIS A 188 7.11 0.11 6.92
C HIS A 188 7.64 1.33 7.69
N ASP A 189 7.53 2.51 7.06
CA ASP A 189 7.97 3.77 7.65
C ASP A 189 6.87 4.44 8.50
N TRP A 190 5.69 3.83 8.63
CA TRP A 190 4.57 4.41 9.38
C TRP A 190 4.75 4.24 10.89
N LYS A 191 4.87 5.36 11.59
CA LYS A 191 4.87 5.39 13.06
C LYS A 191 3.47 5.65 13.59
N CYS A 192 2.89 4.65 14.26
CA CYS A 192 1.57 4.78 14.87
C CYS A 192 1.50 5.99 15.83
N SER A 193 0.41 6.76 15.76
CA SER A 193 0.33 8.05 16.45
C SER A 193 0.38 7.95 17.98
N ASP A 194 -0.30 6.95 18.55
CA ASP A 194 -0.37 6.68 19.99
C ASP A 194 0.03 5.22 20.28
N PRO A 195 1.23 4.97 20.82
CA PRO A 195 1.73 3.62 21.07
C PRO A 195 0.93 2.89 22.17
N THR A 196 0.10 3.61 22.93
CA THR A 196 -0.77 2.99 23.93
C THR A 196 -2.10 2.50 23.35
N LYS A 197 -2.46 2.93 22.13
CA LYS A 197 -3.70 2.54 21.44
C LYS A 197 -3.46 1.76 20.16
N TRP A 198 -2.28 1.89 19.59
CA TRP A 198 -1.93 1.34 18.28
C TRP A 198 -0.54 0.72 18.34
N VAL A 199 -0.40 -0.47 17.76
CA VAL A 199 0.88 -1.13 17.55
C VAL A 199 1.08 -1.34 16.06
N GLN A 200 2.28 -1.06 15.56
CA GLN A 200 2.60 -1.27 14.15
C GLN A 200 2.38 -2.75 13.82
N GLN A 201 1.67 -3.02 12.74
CA GLN A 201 1.55 -4.38 12.24
C GLN A 201 2.91 -4.82 11.70
N ALA A 202 3.24 -6.10 11.88
CA ALA A 202 4.45 -6.64 11.26
C ALA A 202 4.41 -6.37 9.75
N ASP A 203 5.50 -5.80 9.23
CA ASP A 203 5.59 -5.34 7.83
C ASP A 203 5.41 -6.47 6.81
N GLU A 204 5.69 -7.70 7.22
CA GLU A 204 5.45 -8.90 6.44
C GLU A 204 4.12 -9.52 6.80
N SER A 205 3.19 -9.47 5.85
CA SER A 205 2.19 -10.55 5.74
C SER A 205 2.92 -11.90 5.72
N SER A 206 2.26 -12.98 6.12
CA SER A 206 2.80 -14.36 6.05
C SER A 206 3.18 -14.82 4.62
N LEU A 207 3.03 -13.94 3.61
CA LEU A 207 3.36 -14.11 2.21
C LEU A 207 4.46 -13.15 1.70
N GLY A 208 5.09 -12.34 2.58
CA GLY A 208 6.17 -11.42 2.21
C GLY A 208 5.74 -10.23 1.35
N VAL A 209 4.45 -9.89 1.34
CA VAL A 209 3.93 -8.70 0.63
C VAL A 209 3.95 -7.51 1.58
N GLU A 210 4.64 -6.44 1.16
CA GLU A 210 4.64 -5.14 1.86
C GLU A 210 3.22 -4.57 1.93
N ARG A 211 2.83 -4.16 3.13
CA ARG A 211 1.55 -3.50 3.36
C ARG A 211 1.66 -2.02 3.05
N HIS A 212 0.63 -1.47 2.42
CA HIS A 212 0.61 -0.06 2.03
C HIS A 212 -0.55 0.67 2.72
N GLY A 213 -0.30 1.88 3.20
CA GLY A 213 -1.25 2.68 3.97
C GLY A 213 -0.65 3.99 4.48
N TRP A 214 -1.50 4.87 4.97
CA TRP A 214 -1.10 6.19 5.50
C TRP A 214 -1.96 6.62 6.70
N SER A 215 -2.52 5.67 7.42
CA SER A 215 -3.24 5.95 8.67
C SER A 215 -3.00 4.83 9.68
N ASP A 216 -3.31 5.11 10.95
CA ASP A 216 -3.21 4.11 12.00
C ASP A 216 -4.16 2.93 11.73
N GLU A 217 -5.32 3.16 11.14
CA GLU A 217 -6.28 2.13 10.78
C GLU A 217 -5.77 1.20 9.64
N GLU A 218 -4.90 1.72 8.77
CA GLU A 218 -4.35 0.96 7.65
C GLU A 218 -3.05 0.23 8.02
N CYS A 219 -2.19 0.87 8.82
CA CYS A 219 -0.83 0.42 9.14
C CYS A 219 -0.62 -0.12 10.56
N CYS A 220 -1.57 0.10 11.47
CA CYS A 220 -1.46 -0.30 12.86
C CYS A 220 -2.60 -1.24 13.28
N THR A 221 -2.34 -2.06 14.29
CA THR A 221 -3.35 -2.85 14.99
C THR A 221 -3.85 -2.06 16.20
N PRO A 222 -5.17 -1.93 16.38
CA PRO A 222 -5.72 -1.35 17.60
C PRO A 222 -5.46 -2.25 18.81
N LEU A 223 -4.98 -1.66 19.90
CA LEU A 223 -4.87 -2.29 21.20
C LEU A 223 -6.21 -2.11 21.93
N MET A 224 -6.97 -3.20 22.02
CA MET A 224 -8.31 -3.19 22.61
C MET A 224 -8.21 -3.30 24.13
N CYS A 225 -8.91 -2.42 24.85
CA CYS A 225 -8.95 -2.47 26.31
C CYS A 225 -9.54 -3.76 26.88
N SER A 226 -10.32 -4.51 26.09
CA SER A 226 -10.91 -5.79 26.49
C SER A 226 -9.88 -6.88 26.79
N THR A 227 -8.62 -6.72 26.36
CA THR A 227 -7.54 -7.68 26.61
C THR A 227 -6.60 -7.26 27.73
N ILE A 228 -6.89 -6.16 28.45
CA ILE A 228 -5.99 -5.57 29.45
C ILE A 228 -6.46 -5.92 30.87
N ASP A 229 -5.53 -6.45 31.66
CA ASP A 229 -5.75 -6.69 33.09
C ASP A 229 -5.64 -5.40 33.91
N CYS A 230 -6.59 -5.21 34.83
CA CYS A 230 -6.64 -4.04 35.70
C CYS A 230 -5.71 -4.17 36.91
N VAL A 231 -4.42 -3.87 36.71
CA VAL A 231 -3.39 -4.02 37.74
C VAL A 231 -2.92 -2.65 38.27
N PRO A 232 -2.67 -2.51 39.59
CA PRO A 232 -3.03 -3.45 40.64
C PRO A 232 -4.54 -3.46 40.89
N GLU A 233 -5.10 -4.62 41.22
CA GLU A 233 -6.54 -4.82 41.47
C GLU A 233 -7.07 -3.94 42.61
N SER A 234 -6.20 -3.53 43.55
CA SER A 234 -6.60 -2.67 44.66
C SER A 234 -7.01 -1.26 44.23
N LEU A 235 -6.51 -0.80 43.07
CA LEU A 235 -6.71 0.57 42.56
C LEU A 235 -7.63 0.65 41.34
N TRP A 236 -7.87 -0.47 40.65
CA TRP A 236 -8.57 -0.49 39.37
C TRP A 236 -9.63 -1.60 39.34
N ALA A 237 -10.78 -1.30 38.77
CA ALA A 237 -11.84 -2.25 38.49
C ALA A 237 -12.02 -2.34 36.97
N PRO A 238 -12.32 -3.54 36.43
CA PRO A 238 -12.68 -3.68 35.03
C PRO A 238 -13.93 -2.86 34.72
N LYS A 239 -13.95 -2.27 33.53
CA LYS A 239 -15.14 -1.64 32.96
C LYS A 239 -16.16 -2.70 32.54
N SER A 240 -17.43 -2.32 32.37
CA SER A 240 -18.44 -3.24 31.83
C SER A 240 -18.12 -3.62 30.37
N ALA A 241 -18.75 -4.70 29.87
CA ALA A 241 -18.56 -5.13 28.49
C ALA A 241 -18.96 -4.03 27.48
N GLU A 242 -20.03 -3.29 27.78
CA GLU A 242 -20.54 -2.17 26.99
C GLU A 242 -19.56 -0.99 27.00
N GLU A 243 -18.91 -0.71 28.13
CA GLU A 243 -17.91 0.35 28.26
C GLU A 243 -16.57 0.01 27.58
N LEU A 244 -16.30 -1.28 27.36
CA LEU A 244 -15.10 -1.78 26.68
C LEU A 244 -15.27 -1.86 25.16
N GLU A 245 -16.50 -1.85 24.66
CA GLU A 245 -16.78 -1.97 23.22
C GLU A 245 -16.16 -0.80 22.46
N GLY A 246 -15.21 -1.10 21.56
CA GLY A 246 -14.50 -0.09 20.77
C GLY A 246 -13.50 0.78 21.55
N LEU A 247 -13.27 0.51 22.85
CA LEU A 247 -12.34 1.29 23.66
C LEU A 247 -10.88 0.86 23.40
N LEU A 248 -10.07 1.81 22.96
CA LEU A 248 -8.64 1.60 22.69
C LEU A 248 -7.76 2.02 23.87
N GLY A 249 -6.77 1.19 24.18
CA GLY A 249 -5.78 1.44 25.22
C GLY A 249 -5.05 0.18 25.65
N SER A 250 -3.93 0.38 26.35
CA SER A 250 -3.08 -0.70 26.88
C SER A 250 -2.70 -0.50 28.34
N THR A 251 -3.23 0.54 28.98
CA THR A 251 -2.91 0.88 30.37
C THR A 251 -4.16 0.80 31.24
N SER A 252 -3.99 0.44 32.52
CA SER A 252 -5.10 0.41 33.49
C SER A 252 -5.82 1.76 33.57
N LYS A 253 -5.11 2.88 33.38
CA LYS A 253 -5.69 4.23 33.39
C LYS A 253 -6.66 4.47 32.23
N GLN A 254 -6.42 3.87 31.07
CA GLN A 254 -7.28 4.00 29.90
C GLN A 254 -8.44 3.00 29.94
N CYS A 255 -8.14 1.77 30.37
CA CYS A 255 -9.02 0.62 30.21
C CYS A 255 -9.86 0.27 31.45
N CYS A 256 -9.51 0.78 32.63
CA CYS A 256 -10.15 0.42 33.89
C CYS A 256 -10.77 1.62 34.59
N ASN A 257 -11.75 1.35 35.44
CA ASN A 257 -12.34 2.33 36.33
C ASN A 257 -11.51 2.41 37.62
N PRO A 258 -11.14 3.61 38.10
CA PRO A 258 -10.44 3.72 39.38
C PRO A 258 -11.36 3.27 40.52
N ARG A 259 -10.81 2.47 41.45
CA ARG A 259 -11.47 2.14 42.72
C ARG A 259 -11.24 3.27 43.72
N TRP A 260 -12.31 3.70 44.36
CA TRP A 260 -12.29 4.77 45.34
C TRP A 260 -12.66 4.24 46.72
N CYS A 261 -11.94 4.71 47.74
CA CYS A 261 -12.26 4.39 49.13
C CYS A 261 -13.66 4.87 49.55
N LYS A 262 -14.21 5.87 48.85
CA LYS A 262 -15.61 6.30 48.99
C LYS A 262 -16.59 5.13 48.83
N ASP A 263 -16.33 4.23 47.90
CA ASP A 263 -17.22 3.12 47.56
C ASP A 263 -16.85 1.83 48.31
N TYR A 264 -15.75 1.86 49.08
CA TYR A 264 -15.31 0.77 49.93
C TYR A 264 -15.99 0.81 51.32
N THR A 265 -16.33 -0.37 51.83
CA THR A 265 -16.89 -0.58 53.18
C THR A 265 -15.84 -1.31 54.01
N CYS A 266 -15.44 -0.72 55.14
CA CYS A 266 -14.43 -1.33 56.00
C CYS A 266 -14.93 -2.67 56.55
N THR A 267 -14.05 -3.66 56.70
CA THR A 267 -14.46 -4.96 57.26
C THR A 267 -15.10 -4.76 58.64
N GLY A 268 -16.30 -5.32 58.82
CA GLY A 268 -17.12 -5.14 60.03
C GLY A 268 -18.15 -4.00 59.96
N ASP A 269 -18.24 -3.25 58.86
CA ASP A 269 -19.30 -2.24 58.62
C ASP A 269 -20.55 -2.80 57.91
N ILE A 270 -20.67 -4.13 57.72
CA ILE A 270 -21.93 -4.71 57.22
C ILE A 270 -22.99 -4.52 58.32
N PRO A 271 -24.11 -3.83 58.03
CA PRO A 271 -25.14 -3.58 59.02
C PRO A 271 -25.93 -4.86 59.25
N ALA A 272 -25.37 -5.80 60.00
CA ALA A 272 -26.13 -6.84 60.67
C ALA A 272 -26.72 -6.23 61.94
N GLU A 273 -27.69 -5.32 61.78
CA GLU A 273 -28.56 -4.65 62.78
C GLU A 273 -28.01 -4.21 64.17
N ASN A 274 -26.78 -4.52 64.60
CA ASN A 274 -26.27 -4.26 65.96
C ASN A 274 -24.73 -4.42 66.10
N VAL A 275 -23.95 -4.33 65.02
CA VAL A 275 -22.48 -4.36 65.13
C VAL A 275 -21.88 -3.21 64.35
N THR A 276 -21.43 -2.18 65.07
CA THR A 276 -20.52 -1.16 64.55
C THR A 276 -19.13 -1.78 64.39
N SER A 277 -18.42 -1.50 63.29
CA SER A 277 -17.02 -1.94 63.16
C SER A 277 -16.20 -1.47 64.36
N THR A 278 -15.63 -2.44 65.06
CA THR A 278 -14.89 -2.22 66.31
C THR A 278 -13.39 -2.07 66.06
N LYS A 279 -12.90 -2.54 64.91
CA LYS A 279 -11.46 -2.55 64.59
C LYS A 279 -11.05 -1.47 63.59
N TRP A 280 -11.99 -0.95 62.81
CA TRP A 280 -11.70 0.02 61.75
C TRP A 280 -12.77 1.13 61.75
N TYR A 281 -12.40 2.30 61.24
CA TYR A 281 -13.38 3.30 60.78
C TYR A 281 -12.94 3.90 59.46
N LYS A 282 -13.91 4.30 58.64
CA LYS A 282 -13.64 4.84 57.31
C LYS A 282 -12.82 6.14 57.37
N LYS A 283 -11.78 6.23 56.54
CA LYS A 283 -11.08 7.51 56.31
C LYS A 283 -12.07 8.50 55.71
N VAL A 284 -12.15 9.71 56.27
CA VAL A 284 -13.06 10.73 55.76
C VAL A 284 -12.52 11.26 54.43
N ASP A 285 -13.23 11.00 53.34
CA ASP A 285 -12.97 11.68 52.07
C ASP A 285 -13.30 13.16 52.25
N THR A 286 -12.30 14.02 52.08
CA THR A 286 -12.55 15.46 51.94
C THR A 286 -12.77 15.78 50.46
N ASN A 287 -13.50 16.85 50.14
CA ASN A 287 -13.70 17.27 48.74
C ASN A 287 -12.38 17.53 47.97
N HIS A 288 -11.24 17.66 48.66
CA HIS A 288 -9.92 17.87 48.07
C HIS A 288 -9.10 16.58 47.87
N PHE A 289 -9.40 15.49 48.56
CA PHE A 289 -8.62 14.25 48.49
C PHE A 289 -9.55 13.04 48.46
N LYS A 290 -9.79 12.52 47.26
CA LYS A 290 -10.40 11.20 47.07
C LYS A 290 -9.29 10.16 47.09
N PHE A 291 -9.30 9.27 48.07
CA PHE A 291 -8.30 8.20 48.16
C PHE A 291 -8.67 7.04 47.24
N ARG A 292 -7.69 6.53 46.50
CA ARG A 292 -7.84 5.27 45.75
C ARG A 292 -7.44 4.11 46.65
N GLY A 293 -8.17 3.02 46.55
CA GLY A 293 -7.94 1.82 47.33
C GLY A 293 -9.18 0.95 47.41
N SER A 294 -9.00 -0.27 47.89
CA SER A 294 -10.10 -1.22 48.15
C SER A 294 -9.76 -2.25 49.21
N THR A 295 -8.91 -1.85 50.16
CA THR A 295 -8.55 -2.64 51.35
C THR A 295 -8.75 -1.81 52.62
N ASP A 296 -8.84 -2.47 53.78
CA ASP A 296 -8.98 -1.78 55.06
C ASP A 296 -7.75 -0.90 55.35
N GLU A 297 -6.55 -1.37 55.00
CA GLU A 297 -5.30 -0.63 55.18
C GLU A 297 -5.26 0.65 54.32
N GLU A 298 -5.76 0.58 53.08
CA GLU A 298 -5.82 1.72 52.18
C GLU A 298 -6.93 2.70 52.57
N CYS A 299 -8.13 2.21 52.91
CA CYS A 299 -9.35 3.01 53.01
C CYS A 299 -9.85 3.29 54.43
N CYS A 300 -9.31 2.62 55.44
CA CYS A 300 -9.79 2.68 56.81
C CYS A 300 -8.65 3.02 57.79
N HIS A 301 -9.02 3.63 58.92
CA HIS A 301 -8.14 3.85 60.05
C HIS A 301 -8.37 2.75 61.09
N PRO A 302 -7.29 2.14 61.61
CA PRO A 302 -7.41 1.15 62.68
C PRO A 302 -7.87 1.81 63.99
N LYS A 303 -8.70 1.11 64.75
CA LYS A 303 -9.02 1.41 66.14
C LYS A 303 -8.20 0.51 67.04
N TYR A 304 -7.45 1.11 67.95
CA TYR A 304 -6.63 0.36 68.88
C TYR A 304 -7.32 0.24 70.22
N CYS A 305 -7.22 -0.94 70.83
CA CYS A 305 -7.74 -1.17 72.17
C CYS A 305 -7.16 -0.17 73.16
N SER A 306 -5.90 0.26 73.00
CA SER A 306 -5.24 1.29 73.82
C SER A 306 -6.03 2.60 73.93
N GLU A 307 -6.80 2.95 72.91
CA GLU A 307 -7.63 4.16 72.85
C GLU A 307 -9.02 3.94 73.47
N TYR A 308 -9.40 2.70 73.75
CA TYR A 308 -10.69 2.33 74.34
C TYR A 308 -10.60 2.17 75.87
N THR A 309 -11.53 2.81 76.57
CA THR A 309 -11.69 2.79 78.04
C THR A 309 -13.03 2.16 78.43
N THR A 310 -12.99 1.19 79.35
CA THR A 310 -14.20 0.63 79.98
C THR A 310 -14.80 1.61 80.99
N GLU A 311 -16.13 1.60 81.13
CA GLU A 311 -16.84 2.33 82.19
C GLU A 311 -16.72 1.63 83.55
N PHE A 312 -16.32 0.36 83.58
CA PHE A 312 -16.23 -0.48 84.78
C PHE A 312 -14.81 -1.01 85.02
N PRO A 313 -13.82 -0.15 85.33
CA PRO A 313 -12.41 -0.55 85.45
C PRO A 313 -12.14 -1.56 86.58
N SER A 314 -13.03 -1.68 87.56
CA SER A 314 -12.94 -2.68 88.62
C SER A 314 -13.40 -4.08 88.19
N LYS A 315 -14.17 -4.20 87.11
CA LYS A 315 -14.72 -5.47 86.62
C LYS A 315 -13.94 -6.06 85.45
N TYR A 316 -13.04 -5.28 84.86
CA TYR A 316 -12.38 -5.62 83.62
C TYR A 316 -10.90 -5.24 83.66
N ARG A 317 -10.03 -6.14 83.20
CA ARG A 317 -8.60 -5.89 83.02
C ARG A 317 -8.26 -5.86 81.53
N ARG A 318 -7.48 -4.88 81.12
CA ARG A 318 -7.04 -4.76 79.72
C ARG A 318 -6.31 -6.03 79.29
N LYS A 319 -6.71 -6.59 78.14
CA LYS A 319 -6.00 -7.70 77.51
C LYS A 319 -4.57 -7.28 77.18
N PRO A 320 -3.58 -8.16 77.36
CA PRO A 320 -2.22 -7.86 76.93
C PRO A 320 -2.18 -7.60 75.42
N GLU A 321 -1.16 -6.88 74.99
CA GLU A 321 -0.79 -6.79 73.57
C GLU A 321 -0.61 -8.20 72.99
N ASP A 322 -0.64 -8.31 71.67
CA ASP A 322 -0.51 -9.63 71.05
C ASP A 322 0.86 -10.28 71.39
N LEU A 323 1.01 -11.57 71.09
CA LEU A 323 2.22 -12.34 71.38
C LEU A 323 3.49 -11.78 70.70
N GLN A 324 3.35 -10.82 69.79
CA GLN A 324 4.43 -10.16 69.06
C GLN A 324 4.68 -8.73 69.54
N GLY A 325 3.98 -8.26 70.58
CA GLY A 325 4.08 -6.89 71.10
C GLY A 325 3.47 -5.84 70.18
N LYS A 326 2.53 -6.22 69.30
CA LYS A 326 1.81 -5.28 68.45
C LYS A 326 0.54 -4.78 69.15
N PRO A 327 0.16 -3.51 68.90
CA PRO A 327 -1.08 -2.95 69.45
C PRO A 327 -2.29 -3.76 69.00
N ARG A 328 -3.10 -4.20 69.97
CA ARG A 328 -4.33 -4.97 69.70
C ARG A 328 -5.40 -4.07 69.07
N LEU A 329 -5.97 -4.52 67.96
CA LEU A 329 -7.09 -3.85 67.29
C LEU A 329 -8.43 -4.19 67.95
N GLY A 330 -9.28 -3.18 68.13
CA GLY A 330 -10.61 -3.31 68.73
C GLY A 330 -11.06 -2.04 69.44
N SER A 331 -12.36 -1.95 69.71
CA SER A 331 -12.97 -0.79 70.37
C SER A 331 -14.18 -1.17 71.22
N THR A 332 -14.20 -2.40 71.71
CA THR A 332 -15.26 -2.92 72.60
C THR A 332 -14.64 -3.59 73.82
N GLU A 333 -15.41 -3.66 74.92
CA GLU A 333 -15.01 -4.36 76.14
C GLU A 333 -14.61 -5.81 75.86
N ALA A 334 -15.42 -6.54 75.09
CA ALA A 334 -15.15 -7.94 74.75
C ALA A 334 -13.82 -8.14 73.98
N GLU A 335 -13.42 -7.19 73.14
CA GLU A 335 -12.19 -7.30 72.36
C GLU A 335 -10.95 -6.85 73.13
N CYS A 336 -11.11 -5.87 74.01
CA CYS A 336 -10.01 -5.12 74.62
C CYS A 336 -9.76 -5.48 76.08
N TYR A 337 -10.71 -6.11 76.77
CA TYR A 337 -10.63 -6.45 78.18
C TYR A 337 -10.99 -7.92 78.44
N ASP A 338 -10.42 -8.46 79.51
CA ASP A 338 -10.82 -9.71 80.17
C ASP A 338 -11.62 -9.37 81.42
N GLU A 339 -12.65 -10.16 81.71
CA GLU A 339 -13.42 -10.07 82.95
C GLU A 339 -12.54 -10.39 84.17
N LEU A 340 -12.62 -9.57 85.21
CA LEU A 340 -12.02 -9.81 86.52
C LEU A 340 -13.06 -10.48 87.41
N LYS A 341 -12.90 -11.77 87.66
CA LYS A 341 -13.76 -12.51 88.56
C LYS A 341 -13.34 -12.29 90.01
N CYS A 342 -14.31 -12.12 90.89
CA CYS A 342 -14.05 -12.01 92.32
C CYS A 342 -13.39 -13.28 92.90
N SER A 343 -13.55 -14.45 92.26
CA SER A 343 -12.82 -15.67 92.61
C SER A 343 -11.30 -15.54 92.54
N ASP A 344 -10.80 -14.63 91.70
CA ASP A 344 -9.37 -14.41 91.48
C ASP A 344 -8.84 -13.25 92.37
N TYR A 345 -9.71 -12.65 93.18
CA TYR A 345 -9.39 -11.53 94.06
C TYR A 345 -8.95 -11.99 95.46
N CYS A 346 -8.05 -11.24 96.08
CA CYS A 346 -7.62 -11.47 97.46
C CYS A 346 -8.05 -10.29 98.33
N CYS A 347 -8.90 -10.52 99.33
CA CYS A 347 -9.39 -9.49 100.24
C CYS A 347 -8.21 -8.83 100.97
N LYS A 348 -8.09 -7.50 100.88
CA LYS A 348 -6.97 -6.76 101.49
C LYS A 348 -7.13 -6.64 102.99
N ASP A 349 -8.36 -6.46 103.45
CA ASP A 349 -8.68 -6.52 104.87
C ASP A 349 -8.74 -7.99 105.33
N LYS A 350 -7.90 -8.33 106.30
CA LYS A 350 -7.84 -9.68 106.90
C LYS A 350 -9.10 -10.02 107.69
N ALA A 351 -9.97 -9.06 107.98
CA ALA A 351 -11.26 -9.26 108.63
C ALA A 351 -12.39 -9.63 107.65
N LEU A 352 -12.11 -9.69 106.34
CA LEU A 352 -13.09 -10.02 105.30
C LEU A 352 -12.76 -11.36 104.62
N GLN A 353 -13.79 -12.06 104.16
CA GLN A 353 -13.69 -13.24 103.32
C GLN A 353 -14.32 -12.98 101.94
N LEU A 354 -13.99 -13.79 100.95
CA LEU A 354 -14.68 -13.73 99.65
C LEU A 354 -16.16 -14.06 99.83
N LYS A 355 -17.02 -13.37 99.07
CA LYS A 355 -18.46 -13.66 99.02
C LYS A 355 -18.70 -15.10 98.53
N GLU A 356 -19.75 -15.75 99.03
CA GLU A 356 -20.08 -17.13 98.65
C GLU A 356 -20.27 -17.33 97.13
N ASP A 357 -20.71 -16.29 96.41
CA ASP A 357 -20.96 -16.28 94.96
C ASP A 357 -19.80 -15.66 94.14
N ALA A 358 -18.59 -15.54 94.72
CA ALA A 358 -17.43 -14.90 94.09
C ALA A 358 -17.05 -15.46 92.70
N ALA A 359 -17.40 -16.71 92.39
CA ALA A 359 -17.17 -17.31 91.06
C ALA A 359 -18.05 -16.73 89.93
N GLN A 360 -19.18 -16.10 90.28
CA GLN A 360 -20.13 -15.48 89.34
C GLN A 360 -20.08 -13.95 89.38
N LEU A 361 -19.46 -13.37 90.41
CA LEU A 361 -19.31 -11.93 90.54
C LEU A 361 -18.08 -11.39 89.81
N LEU A 362 -18.25 -10.22 89.19
CA LEU A 362 -17.16 -9.45 88.60
C LEU A 362 -16.76 -8.32 89.54
N GLY A 363 -15.46 -8.13 89.72
CA GLY A 363 -14.91 -7.09 90.58
C GLY A 363 -13.46 -7.31 90.93
N SER A 364 -12.85 -6.27 91.49
CA SER A 364 -11.44 -6.28 91.90
C SER A 364 -11.20 -5.43 93.15
N THR A 365 -12.25 -5.25 93.96
CA THR A 365 -12.23 -4.45 95.18
C THR A 365 -12.86 -5.21 96.33
N ASP A 366 -12.44 -4.93 97.57
CA ASP A 366 -13.03 -5.52 98.78
C ASP A 366 -14.55 -5.30 98.84
N GLN A 367 -15.05 -4.12 98.39
CA GLN A 367 -16.48 -3.81 98.39
C GLN A 367 -17.29 -4.70 97.42
N GLU A 368 -16.71 -5.02 96.27
CA GLU A 368 -17.34 -5.85 95.25
C GLU A 368 -17.25 -7.33 95.60
N CYS A 369 -16.10 -7.79 96.09
CA CYS A 369 -15.75 -9.21 96.16
C CYS A 369 -15.74 -9.81 97.57
N CYS A 370 -15.69 -8.99 98.62
CA CYS A 370 -15.51 -9.46 99.99
C CYS A 370 -16.68 -9.07 100.90
N GLU A 371 -16.87 -9.86 101.96
CA GLU A 371 -17.88 -9.64 102.99
C GLU A 371 -17.34 -9.99 104.37
N LYS A 372 -18.06 -9.58 105.42
CA LYS A 372 -17.71 -9.95 106.79
C LYS A 372 -18.05 -11.42 107.01
N PRO A 373 -17.22 -12.19 107.72
CA PRO A 373 -17.56 -13.55 108.11
C PRO A 373 -18.84 -13.53 108.95
N GLY A 374 -19.83 -14.33 108.52
CA GLY A 374 -21.14 -14.47 109.16
C GLY A 374 -21.12 -15.27 110.45
#